data_AF-A0AA39FC63-F1
#
_entry.id   AF-A0AA39FC63-F1
#
_cell.length_a   1.000
_cell.length_b   1.000
_cell.length_c   1.000
_cell.angle_alpha   90.00
_cell.angle_beta   90.00
_cell.angle_gamma   90.00
#
_symmetry.space_group_name_H-M   'P 1'
#
loop_
_entity.id
_entity.type
_entity.pdbx_description
1 polymer ?
#
loop_
_entity_poly.entity_id
_entity_poly.type
_entity_poly.pdbx_seq_one_letter_code
_entity_poly.pdbx_strand_id
1 'polypeptide(L)'
;MAKHTPAPYRPRSVYGYALYIGSNMVFFLYLVWAVVPDEFLHEKLGLTYWPLKYWAIALPIWVLTAVATFIFVIYPAMNMVMTPDIDDIRTTKDEYSLVQNAHVPGGIPPVSDIPIADVCRKLYLKSHINGYDNK
;
A
#
# COMPACT_ATOMS: atom_id res chain seq x y z
N MET A 1 -1.63 13.57 -29.54
CA MET A 1 -2.56 12.75 -28.74
C MET A 1 -1.77 11.61 -28.06
N ALA A 2 -1.07 11.92 -26.96
CA ALA A 2 -0.18 10.96 -26.25
C ALA A 2 -0.18 11.14 -24.72
N LYS A 3 -1.02 12.01 -24.16
CA LYS A 3 -0.92 12.46 -22.76
C LYS A 3 -1.15 11.35 -21.73
N HIS A 4 -1.90 10.29 -22.07
CA HIS A 4 -2.29 9.21 -21.16
C HIS A 4 -1.71 7.84 -21.49
N THR A 5 -0.80 7.72 -22.47
CA THR A 5 -0.17 6.43 -22.72
C THR A 5 0.87 6.14 -21.63
N PRO A 6 0.95 4.92 -21.06
CA PRO A 6 1.99 4.52 -20.11
C PRO A 6 3.36 4.30 -20.78
N ALA A 7 3.42 4.36 -22.12
CA ALA A 7 4.65 4.19 -22.87
C ALA A 7 5.70 5.28 -22.55
N PRO A 8 7.00 4.98 -22.74
CA PRO A 8 8.10 5.92 -22.51
C PRO A 8 7.87 7.23 -23.28
N TYR A 9 7.80 8.35 -22.56
CA TYR A 9 7.53 9.66 -23.13
C TYR A 9 8.70 10.59 -22.82
N ARG A 10 9.36 11.09 -23.86
CA ARG A 10 10.61 11.86 -23.75
C ARG A 10 10.50 13.08 -22.82
N PRO A 11 9.41 13.85 -22.79
CA PRO A 11 9.27 14.92 -21.78
C PRO A 11 9.15 14.40 -20.33
N ARG A 12 8.51 13.25 -20.08
CA ARG A 12 8.44 12.66 -18.72
C ARG A 12 9.82 12.28 -18.20
N SER A 13 10.71 11.76 -19.06
CA SER A 13 12.08 11.43 -18.64
C SER A 13 12.91 12.68 -18.30
N VAL A 14 12.63 13.83 -18.94
CA VAL A 14 13.31 15.09 -18.63
C VAL A 14 12.95 15.58 -17.22
N TYR A 15 11.68 15.51 -16.83
CA TYR A 15 11.28 15.90 -15.46
C TYR A 15 11.90 14.99 -14.40
N GLY A 16 11.90 13.67 -14.63
CA GLY A 16 12.54 12.73 -13.71
C GLY A 16 14.04 12.97 -13.58
N TYR A 17 14.73 13.25 -14.69
CA TYR A 17 16.16 13.56 -14.68
C TYR A 17 16.47 14.89 -13.98
N ALA A 18 15.69 15.94 -14.25
CA ALA A 18 15.83 17.23 -13.56
C ALA A 18 15.57 17.10 -12.05
N LEU A 19 14.55 16.35 -11.65
CA LEU A 19 14.26 16.05 -10.26
C LEU A 19 15.38 15.23 -9.61
N TYR A 20 15.95 14.25 -10.32
CA TYR A 20 17.09 13.47 -9.85
C TYR A 20 18.30 14.35 -9.55
N ILE A 21 18.73 15.19 -10.48
CA ILE A 21 19.86 16.11 -10.24
C ILE A 21 19.53 17.09 -9.11
N GLY A 22 18.35 17.71 -9.16
CA GLY A 22 17.92 18.69 -8.16
C GLY A 22 17.86 18.11 -6.75
N SER A 23 17.26 16.93 -6.59
CA SER A 23 17.15 16.25 -5.29
C SER A 23 18.52 15.83 -4.75
N ASN A 24 19.42 15.31 -5.58
CA ASN A 24 20.79 14.98 -5.15
C ASN A 24 21.58 16.23 -4.74
N MET A 25 21.45 17.33 -5.47
CA MET A 25 22.11 18.59 -5.14
C MET A 25 21.60 19.15 -3.80
N VAL A 26 20.27 19.20 -3.60
CA VAL A 26 19.68 19.65 -2.34
C VAL A 26 20.06 18.72 -1.19
N PHE A 27 20.06 17.41 -1.41
CA PHE A 27 20.46 16.42 -0.41
C PHE A 27 21.93 16.59 0.00
N PHE A 28 22.83 16.79 -0.97
CA PHE A 28 24.23 17.06 -0.68
C PHE A 28 24.42 18.34 0.13
N LEU A 29 23.76 19.44 -0.27
CA LEU A 29 23.80 20.70 0.48
C LEU A 29 23.25 20.53 1.90
N TYR A 30 22.19 19.76 2.06
CA TYR A 30 21.63 19.42 3.36
C TYR A 30 22.62 18.61 4.22
N LEU A 31 23.32 17.63 3.66
CA LEU A 31 24.34 16.87 4.40
C LEU A 31 25.52 17.74 4.81
N VAL A 32 26.02 18.57 3.90
CA VAL A 32 27.09 19.54 4.21
C VAL A 32 26.63 20.46 5.34
N TRP A 33 25.44 21.02 5.24
CA TRP A 33 24.88 21.84 6.31
C TRP A 33 24.68 21.04 7.61
N ALA A 34 24.23 19.78 7.58
CA ALA A 34 23.97 19.01 8.78
C ALA A 34 25.26 18.60 9.53
N VAL A 35 26.33 18.30 8.80
CA VAL A 35 27.59 17.77 9.37
C VAL A 35 28.57 18.87 9.75
N VAL A 36 28.63 19.97 9.00
CA VAL A 36 29.59 21.05 9.27
C VAL A 36 29.19 21.78 10.57
N PRO A 37 30.12 21.97 11.52
CA PRO A 37 29.87 22.69 12.76
C PRO A 37 29.44 24.15 12.53
N ASP A 38 28.67 24.68 13.49
CA ASP A 38 28.16 26.06 13.42
C ASP A 38 29.31 27.09 13.44
N GLU A 39 30.37 26.84 14.20
CA GLU A 39 31.52 27.74 14.31
C GLU A 39 32.18 27.95 12.94
N PHE A 40 32.32 26.87 12.17
CA PHE A 40 32.92 26.94 10.83
C PHE A 40 32.04 27.75 9.87
N LEU A 41 30.73 27.51 9.90
CA LEU A 41 29.77 28.25 9.08
C LEU A 41 29.75 29.75 9.47
N HIS A 42 29.94 30.08 10.74
CA HIS A 42 29.91 31.45 11.24
C HIS A 42 31.21 32.18 10.90
N GLU A 43 32.36 31.59 11.23
CA GLU A 43 33.66 32.24 11.12
C GLU A 43 34.21 32.28 9.70
N LYS A 44 33.98 31.24 8.89
CA LYS A 44 34.58 31.13 7.55
C LYS A 44 33.65 31.61 6.44
N LEU A 45 32.35 31.33 6.58
CA LEU A 45 31.35 31.66 5.57
C LEU A 45 30.59 32.96 5.90
N GLY A 46 30.75 33.51 7.11
CA GLY A 46 30.09 34.74 7.55
C GLY A 46 28.57 34.61 7.66
N LEU A 47 28.05 33.39 7.57
CA LEU A 47 26.64 33.11 7.70
C LEU A 47 26.29 33.28 9.20
N THR A 48 25.32 34.12 9.55
CA THR A 48 25.01 34.44 10.95
C THR A 48 23.64 33.93 11.39
N TYR A 49 22.77 33.64 10.42
CA TYR A 49 21.41 33.18 10.66
C TYR A 49 21.11 31.97 9.78
N TRP A 50 20.93 30.81 10.41
CA TRP A 50 20.46 29.59 9.78
C TRP A 50 19.61 28.77 10.75
N PRO A 51 18.84 27.78 10.26
CA PRO A 51 18.00 26.95 11.11
C PRO A 51 18.81 26.17 12.15
N LEU A 52 18.26 25.97 13.35
CA LEU A 52 18.91 25.14 14.37
C LEU A 52 19.26 23.74 13.83
N LYS A 53 20.44 23.22 14.14
CA LYS A 53 20.89 21.86 13.74
C LYS A 53 19.96 20.74 14.20
N TYR A 54 19.17 20.98 15.24
CA TYR A 54 18.08 20.09 15.65
C TYR A 54 17.17 19.68 14.47
N TRP A 55 16.92 20.60 13.53
CA TRP A 55 16.10 20.32 12.35
C TRP A 55 16.72 19.28 11.41
N ALA A 56 18.05 19.10 11.45
CA ALA A 56 18.70 18.02 10.70
C ALA A 56 18.21 16.64 11.17
N ILE A 57 17.86 16.46 12.44
CA ILE A 57 17.35 15.19 12.96
C ILE A 57 15.83 15.16 12.94
N ALA A 58 15.19 16.28 13.29
CA ALA A 58 13.74 16.35 13.36
C ALA A 58 13.08 16.09 12.00
N LEU A 59 13.58 16.69 10.91
CA LEU A 59 12.98 16.54 9.58
C LEU A 59 12.90 15.06 9.13
N PRO A 60 13.99 14.26 9.16
CA PRO A 60 13.92 12.84 8.86
C PRO A 60 12.93 12.08 9.73
N ILE A 61 12.89 12.35 11.04
CA ILE A 61 11.97 11.67 11.97
C ILE A 61 10.52 11.99 11.63
N TRP A 62 10.18 13.26 11.37
CA TRP A 62 8.83 13.66 10.97
C TRP A 62 8.42 13.00 9.64
N VAL A 63 9.32 12.95 8.66
CA VAL A 63 9.05 12.27 7.37
C VAL A 63 8.80 10.78 7.59
N LEU A 64 9.68 10.09 8.32
CA LEU A 64 9.51 8.66 8.63
C LEU A 64 8.22 8.39 9.41
N THR A 65 7.89 9.23 10.39
CA THR A 65 6.66 9.11 11.17
C THR A 65 5.42 9.31 10.31
N ALA A 66 5.42 10.32 9.44
CA ALA A 66 4.32 10.56 8.50
C ALA A 66 4.14 9.40 7.52
N VAL A 67 5.24 8.89 6.95
CA VAL A 67 5.21 7.72 6.04
C VAL A 67 4.73 6.47 6.76
N ALA A 68 5.23 6.18 7.96
CA ALA A 68 4.79 5.04 8.75
C ALA A 68 3.30 5.13 9.12
N THR A 69 2.85 6.30 9.58
CA THR A 69 1.43 6.56 9.88
C THR A 69 0.57 6.36 8.63
N PHE A 70 1.03 6.86 7.49
CA PHE A 70 0.30 6.69 6.24
C PHE A 70 0.19 5.20 5.84
N ILE A 71 1.30 4.45 5.87
CA ILE A 71 1.33 3.05 5.44
C ILE A 71 0.55 2.13 6.39
N PHE A 72 0.70 2.31 7.71
CA PHE A 72 0.17 1.36 8.69
C PHE A 72 -1.21 1.74 9.22
N VAL A 73 -1.59 3.02 9.16
CA VAL A 73 -2.85 3.49 9.72
C VAL A 73 -3.78 4.00 8.64
N ILE A 74 -3.35 5.01 7.89
CA ILE A 74 -4.24 5.71 6.95
C ILE A 74 -4.60 4.82 5.77
N TYR A 75 -3.63 4.18 5.13
CA TYR A 75 -3.85 3.38 3.94
C TYR A 75 -4.76 2.16 4.20
N PRO A 76 -4.55 1.35 5.26
CA PRO A 76 -5.49 0.29 5.61
C PRO A 76 -6.87 0.81 6.00
N ALA A 77 -6.95 1.92 6.73
CA ALA A 77 -8.24 2.52 7.09
C ALA A 77 -9.02 2.97 5.83
N MET A 78 -8.34 3.61 4.87
CA MET A 78 -8.95 3.97 3.60
C MET A 78 -9.43 2.75 2.82
N ASN A 79 -8.61 1.68 2.76
CA ASN A 79 -9.01 0.44 2.09
C ASN A 79 -10.25 -0.18 2.75
N MET A 80 -10.34 -0.17 4.07
CA MET A 80 -11.53 -0.67 4.80
C MET A 80 -12.77 0.19 4.53
N VAL A 81 -12.63 1.52 4.37
CA VAL A 81 -13.76 2.40 4.04
C VAL A 81 -14.23 2.22 2.59
N MET A 82 -13.32 1.90 1.67
CA MET A 82 -13.62 1.74 0.24
C MET A 82 -14.10 0.34 -0.14
N THR A 83 -13.84 -0.66 0.71
CA THR A 83 -14.24 -2.06 0.47
C THR A 83 -15.55 -2.34 1.19
N PRO A 84 -16.43 -3.23 0.66
CA PRO A 84 -17.56 -3.74 1.41
C PRO A 84 -17.15 -4.34 2.76
N ASP A 85 -18.11 -4.44 3.69
CA ASP A 85 -17.87 -5.05 4.99
C ASP A 85 -17.32 -6.48 4.83
N ILE A 86 -16.53 -6.94 5.80
CA ILE A 86 -15.85 -8.23 5.73
C ILE A 86 -16.83 -9.40 5.62
N ASP A 87 -18.03 -9.23 6.17
CA ASP A 87 -19.11 -10.20 6.16
C ASP A 87 -20.07 -10.05 4.97
N ASP A 88 -19.85 -9.06 4.08
CA ASP A 88 -20.71 -8.88 2.90
C ASP A 88 -20.45 -9.99 1.87
N ILE A 89 -21.53 -10.61 1.39
CA ILE A 89 -21.47 -11.63 0.33
C ILE A 89 -20.85 -11.10 -0.96
N ARG A 90 -20.93 -9.78 -1.20
CA ARG A 90 -20.26 -9.10 -2.33
C ARG A 90 -18.75 -9.18 -2.29
N THR A 91 -18.15 -9.40 -1.12
CA THR A 91 -16.71 -9.65 -0.99
C THR A 91 -16.31 -11.01 -1.59
N THR A 92 -17.26 -11.94 -1.71
CA THR A 92 -17.04 -13.29 -2.27
C THR A 92 -17.64 -13.47 -3.67
N LYS A 93 -18.68 -12.71 -4.03
CA LYS A 93 -19.42 -12.86 -5.29
C LYS A 93 -19.28 -11.63 -6.18
N ASP A 94 -19.03 -11.87 -7.45
CA ASP A 94 -19.13 -10.84 -8.49
C ASP A 94 -20.55 -10.80 -9.11
N GLU A 95 -20.76 -9.85 -10.03
CA GLU A 95 -22.04 -9.66 -10.74
C GLU A 95 -22.40 -10.85 -11.66
N TYR A 96 -21.43 -11.65 -12.06
CA TYR A 96 -21.60 -12.78 -12.96
C TYR A 96 -21.74 -14.11 -12.23
N SER A 97 -21.70 -14.10 -10.89
CA SER A 97 -21.77 -15.31 -10.09
C SER A 97 -23.13 -15.99 -10.24
N LEU A 98 -23.10 -17.25 -10.68
CA LEU A 98 -24.29 -18.05 -10.95
C LEU A 98 -24.72 -18.78 -9.68
N VAL A 99 -25.69 -18.25 -8.95
CA VAL A 99 -26.28 -18.96 -7.81
C VAL A 99 -27.22 -20.05 -8.31
N GLN A 100 -27.05 -21.27 -7.80
CA GLN A 100 -27.88 -22.42 -8.17
C GLN A 100 -29.36 -22.11 -7.94
N ASN A 101 -30.15 -22.07 -9.02
CA ASN A 101 -31.61 -22.02 -8.93
C ASN A 101 -32.21 -23.43 -8.95
N ALA A 102 -33.42 -23.55 -8.38
CA ALA A 102 -34.19 -24.77 -8.12
C ALA A 102 -33.77 -26.04 -8.87
N HIS A 103 -33.39 -27.07 -8.13
CA HIS A 103 -33.05 -28.40 -8.66
C HIS A 103 -34.33 -29.14 -9.09
N VAL A 104 -34.35 -29.62 -10.34
CA VAL A 104 -35.40 -30.55 -10.80
C VAL A 104 -35.02 -31.96 -10.32
N PRO A 105 -35.85 -32.63 -9.49
CA PRO A 105 -35.55 -33.96 -8.99
C PRO A 105 -35.36 -34.96 -10.13
N GLY A 106 -34.21 -35.64 -10.17
CA GLY A 106 -33.88 -36.64 -11.18
C GLY A 106 -33.15 -36.12 -12.42
N GLY A 107 -32.92 -34.81 -12.53
CA GLY A 107 -32.12 -34.20 -13.60
C GLY A 107 -30.66 -33.96 -13.21
N ILE A 108 -29.80 -33.72 -14.21
CA ILE A 108 -28.43 -33.23 -14.00
C ILE A 108 -28.53 -31.76 -13.54
N PRO A 109 -27.89 -31.38 -12.43
CA PRO A 109 -27.94 -29.99 -11.96
C PRO A 109 -27.27 -29.04 -12.97
N PRO A 110 -27.79 -27.81 -13.14
CA PRO A 110 -27.17 -26.80 -13.99
C PRO A 110 -25.82 -26.35 -13.41
N VAL A 111 -24.95 -25.82 -14.26
CA VAL A 111 -23.66 -25.23 -13.84
C VAL A 111 -23.94 -23.98 -13.00
N SER A 112 -23.39 -23.95 -11.80
CA SER A 112 -23.54 -22.86 -10.83
C SER A 112 -22.33 -22.79 -9.92
N ASP A 113 -22.04 -21.60 -9.39
CA ASP A 113 -20.98 -21.37 -8.42
C ASP A 113 -21.39 -21.86 -7.03
N ILE A 114 -20.46 -22.52 -6.36
CA ILE A 114 -20.63 -22.98 -4.98
C ILE A 114 -19.94 -21.97 -4.07
N PRO A 115 -20.59 -21.45 -3.01
CA PRO A 115 -19.95 -20.56 -2.06
C PRO A 115 -18.65 -21.17 -1.49
N ILE A 116 -17.59 -20.36 -1.42
CA ILE A 116 -16.28 -20.82 -0.92
C ILE A 116 -16.36 -21.41 0.49
N ALA A 117 -17.27 -20.91 1.32
CA ALA A 117 -17.52 -21.44 2.66
C ALA A 117 -17.98 -22.92 2.64
N ASP A 118 -18.83 -23.31 1.68
CA ASP A 118 -19.31 -24.68 1.54
C ASP A 118 -18.23 -25.60 0.99
N VAL A 119 -17.44 -25.11 0.04
CA VAL A 119 -16.25 -25.81 -0.48
C VAL A 119 -15.25 -26.08 0.65
N CYS A 120 -14.91 -25.05 1.42
CA CYS A 120 -13.97 -25.17 2.53
C CYS A 120 -14.48 -26.11 3.62
N ARG A 121 -15.77 -26.02 3.97
CA ARG A 121 -16.39 -26.92 4.95
C ARG A 121 -16.30 -28.38 4.50
N LYS A 122 -16.56 -28.65 3.22
CA LYS A 122 -16.62 -30.02 2.70
C LYS A 122 -15.25 -30.62 2.45
N LEU A 123 -14.30 -29.84 1.95
CA LEU A 123 -12.95 -30.31 1.59
C LEU A 123 -11.97 -30.26 2.75
N TYR A 124 -11.99 -29.19 3.57
CA TYR A 124 -10.95 -28.95 4.57
C TYR A 124 -11.42 -29.15 6.01
N LEU A 125 -12.72 -29.00 6.31
CA LEU A 125 -13.23 -29.09 7.69
C LEU A 125 -13.67 -30.52 8.07
N LYS A 126 -14.12 -31.32 7.11
CA LYS A 126 -14.74 -32.63 7.37
C LYS A 126 -13.75 -33.75 7.75
N SER A 127 -12.44 -33.54 7.60
CA SER A 127 -11.41 -34.57 7.85
C SER A 127 -10.95 -34.67 9.31
N HIS A 128 -11.30 -33.73 10.20
CA HIS A 128 -10.75 -33.70 11.57
C HIS A 128 -11.71 -34.14 12.69
N ILE A 129 -13.01 -34.32 12.43
CA ILE A 129 -13.99 -34.63 13.49
C ILE A 129 -14.25 -36.13 13.63
N ASN A 130 -14.07 -36.92 12.58
CA ASN A 130 -14.36 -38.37 12.61
C ASN A 130 -13.28 -39.23 13.33
N GLY A 131 -12.26 -38.60 13.93
CA GLY A 131 -11.20 -39.30 14.66
C GLY A 131 -11.42 -39.43 16.18
N TYR A 132 -12.47 -38.81 16.73
CA TYR A 132 -12.71 -38.74 18.18
C TYR A 132 -14.02 -39.39 18.65
N ASP A 133 -14.73 -40.12 17.78
CA ASP A 133 -15.98 -40.81 18.12
C ASP A 133 -15.83 -42.35 18.13
N ASN A 134 -14.65 -42.84 18.52
CA ASN A 134 -14.41 -44.26 18.79
C ASN A 134 -13.56 -44.43 20.06
N LYS A 135 -14.13 -44.06 21.22
CA LYS A 135 -13.78 -44.63 22.53
C LYS A 135 -15.00 -44.64 23.43
#